data_AF-A0AAE1JJ68-F1
#
_entry.id   AF-A0AAE1JJ68-F1
#
_cell.length_a   1.000
_cell.length_b   1.000
_cell.length_c   1.000
_cell.angle_alpha   90.00
_cell.angle_beta   90.00
_cell.angle_gamma   90.00
#
_symmetry.space_group_name_H-M   'P 1'
#
loop_
_entity.id
_entity.type
_entity.pdbx_description
1 polymer ?
#
loop_
_entity_poly.entity_id
_entity_poly.type
_entity_poly.pdbx_seq_one_letter_code
_entity_poly.pdbx_strand_id
1 'polypeptide(L)'
;MATPSSQVMKLLLALISVLASLSAVSATDHIVGANRGWNPGINYTLWANNQTFYVGDLISFRYMKNQYNVFEVNQTGYDNCTTEGAIGNWTKGKDFIPLNEAKRYYFICGNGQCFNGMKVSVLVHPLPTPPSSVSTDAKHSTPSSAASMLLSGGFWFSLLMSSSSSSALVWFVFGWI
;
A
#
# COMPACT_ATOMS: atom_id res chain seq x y z
N MET A 1 -6.38 -13.97 44.67
CA MET A 1 -6.10 -13.20 43.44
C MET A 1 -6.52 -11.76 43.70
N ALA A 2 -5.68 -10.77 43.40
CA ALA A 2 -6.04 -9.36 43.59
C ALA A 2 -6.75 -8.82 42.34
N THR A 3 -7.91 -8.18 42.51
CA THR A 3 -8.58 -7.45 41.43
C THR A 3 -7.88 -6.10 41.21
N PRO A 4 -7.56 -5.72 39.96
CA PRO A 4 -6.97 -4.41 39.68
C PRO A 4 -7.95 -3.28 40.02
N SER A 5 -7.45 -2.18 40.57
CA SER A 5 -8.29 -1.05 40.97
C SER A 5 -8.90 -0.34 39.74
N SER A 6 -10.02 0.37 39.94
CA SER A 6 -10.71 1.10 38.86
C SER A 6 -9.78 2.05 38.08
N GLN A 7 -8.79 2.66 38.75
CA GLN A 7 -7.82 3.53 38.09
C GLN A 7 -6.82 2.75 37.22
N VAL A 8 -6.35 1.57 37.69
CA VAL A 8 -5.49 0.68 36.88
C VAL A 8 -6.25 0.18 35.66
N MET A 9 -7.53 -0.18 35.81
CA MET A 9 -8.39 -0.59 34.69
C MET A 9 -8.53 0.51 33.63
N LYS A 10 -8.76 1.76 34.04
CA LYS A 10 -8.82 2.92 33.14
C LYS A 10 -7.50 3.18 32.43
N LEU A 11 -6.37 3.10 33.16
CA LEU A 11 -5.05 3.32 32.58
C LEU A 11 -4.72 2.26 31.52
N LEU A 12 -5.09 0.99 31.77
CA LEU A 12 -4.90 -0.11 30.83
C LEU A 12 -5.73 0.09 29.56
N LEU A 13 -7.01 0.47 29.70
CA LEU A 13 -7.89 0.77 28.57
C LEU A 13 -7.39 1.95 27.73
N ALA A 14 -6.88 3.01 28.37
CA ALA A 14 -6.29 4.15 27.67
C ALA A 14 -5.01 3.76 26.91
N LEU A 15 -4.14 2.94 27.51
CA LEU A 15 -2.93 2.45 26.83
C LEU A 15 -3.26 1.58 25.61
N ILE A 16 -4.27 0.71 25.73
CA ILE A 16 -4.77 -0.12 24.63
C ILE A 16 -5.37 0.75 23.50
N SER A 17 -6.11 1.81 23.82
CA SER A 17 -6.67 2.69 22.77
C SER A 17 -5.60 3.50 22.03
N VAL A 18 -4.52 3.92 22.72
CA VAL A 18 -3.36 4.56 22.08
C VAL A 18 -2.63 3.57 21.16
N LEU A 19 -2.37 2.33 21.62
CA LEU A 19 -1.76 1.29 20.80
C LEU A 19 -2.61 0.94 19.56
N ALA A 20 -3.95 0.90 19.71
CA ALA A 20 -4.87 0.65 18.61
C ALA A 20 -4.95 1.80 17.57
N SER A 21 -4.43 3.00 17.89
CA SER A 21 -4.37 4.14 16.97
C SER A 21 -3.10 4.17 16.10
N LEU A 22 -2.14 3.26 16.34
CA LEU A 22 -0.89 3.17 15.57
C LEU A 22 -1.13 2.45 14.23
N SER A 23 -1.33 3.23 13.16
CA SER A 23 -1.36 2.71 11.79
C SER A 23 0.02 2.16 11.38
N ALA A 24 0.14 0.84 11.25
CA ALA A 24 1.37 0.21 10.79
C ALA A 24 1.61 0.49 9.30
N VAL A 25 2.59 1.35 9.00
CA VAL A 25 3.10 1.56 7.64
C VAL A 25 4.07 0.42 7.29
N SER A 26 3.74 -0.38 6.28
CA SER A 26 4.62 -1.42 5.73
C SER A 26 5.08 -1.02 4.33
N ALA A 27 6.38 -1.13 4.08
CA ALA A 27 6.95 -0.97 2.74
C ALA A 27 6.68 -2.21 1.86
N THR A 28 6.52 -2.00 0.57
CA THR A 28 6.27 -3.03 -0.45
C THR A 28 7.55 -3.37 -1.21
N ASP A 29 7.79 -4.65 -1.52
CA ASP A 29 8.88 -5.07 -2.44
C ASP A 29 8.34 -5.27 -3.86
N HIS A 30 8.57 -4.28 -4.72
CA HIS A 30 8.23 -4.34 -6.14
C HIS A 30 9.32 -5.06 -6.94
N ILE A 31 9.13 -6.37 -7.14
CA ILE A 31 10.02 -7.20 -7.93
C ILE A 31 9.89 -6.83 -9.42
N VAL A 32 10.95 -6.27 -10.00
CA VAL A 32 10.99 -5.81 -11.39
C VAL A 32 10.80 -6.99 -12.34
N GLY A 33 9.78 -6.91 -13.20
CA GLY A 33 9.37 -8.03 -14.08
C GLY A 33 8.67 -9.18 -13.36
N ALA A 34 8.32 -9.04 -12.09
CA ALA A 34 7.66 -10.05 -11.26
C ALA A 34 8.37 -11.42 -11.34
N ASN A 35 7.69 -12.47 -11.78
CA ASN A 35 8.26 -13.82 -11.91
C ASN A 35 9.26 -13.98 -13.07
N ARG A 36 9.39 -12.98 -13.97
CA ARG A 36 10.39 -12.97 -15.05
C ARG A 36 11.69 -12.27 -14.65
N GLY A 37 11.69 -11.47 -13.60
CA GLY A 37 12.87 -10.72 -13.13
C GLY A 37 13.38 -9.68 -14.13
N TRP A 38 14.66 -9.34 -13.99
CA TRP A 38 15.39 -8.38 -14.83
C TRP A 38 16.16 -9.10 -15.94
N ASN A 39 15.53 -9.23 -17.11
CA ASN A 39 15.97 -10.02 -18.26
C ASN A 39 15.50 -9.37 -19.59
N PRO A 40 16.11 -9.72 -20.75
CA PRO A 40 15.64 -9.28 -22.06
C PRO A 40 14.23 -9.79 -22.42
N GLY A 41 13.57 -9.11 -23.36
CA GLY A 41 12.27 -9.54 -23.91
C GLY A 41 11.06 -9.31 -22.99
N ILE A 42 11.24 -8.57 -21.88
CA ILE A 42 10.17 -8.23 -20.93
C ILE A 42 9.70 -6.79 -21.18
N ASN A 43 8.38 -6.59 -21.28
CA ASN A 43 7.79 -5.25 -21.41
C ASN A 43 7.71 -4.56 -20.03
N TYR A 44 8.80 -3.89 -19.64
CA TYR A 44 8.87 -3.19 -18.36
C TYR A 44 7.93 -1.99 -18.24
N THR A 45 7.52 -1.37 -19.35
CA THR A 45 6.50 -0.31 -19.33
C THR A 45 5.14 -0.87 -18.91
N LEU A 46 4.74 -2.03 -19.46
CA LEU A 46 3.51 -2.71 -19.06
C LEU A 46 3.57 -3.19 -17.60
N TRP A 47 4.72 -3.69 -17.14
CA TRP A 47 4.92 -4.03 -15.74
C TRP A 47 4.78 -2.81 -14.82
N ALA A 48 5.47 -1.71 -15.11
CA ALA A 48 5.46 -0.50 -14.29
C ALA A 48 4.08 0.18 -14.26
N ASN A 49 3.35 0.18 -15.37
CA ASN A 49 1.97 0.69 -15.44
C ASN A 49 0.97 -0.14 -14.61
N ASN A 50 1.32 -1.38 -14.25
CA ASN A 50 0.52 -2.25 -13.39
C ASN A 50 1.05 -2.29 -11.94
N GLN A 51 1.78 -1.25 -11.52
CA GLN A 51 2.31 -1.07 -10.16
C GLN A 51 2.01 0.35 -9.67
N THR A 52 1.92 0.54 -8.36
CA THR A 52 1.85 1.85 -7.71
C THR A 52 2.90 1.87 -6.62
N PHE A 53 3.79 2.86 -6.67
CA PHE A 53 4.92 3.01 -5.76
C PHE A 53 4.70 4.24 -4.87
N TYR A 54 5.04 4.12 -3.61
CA TYR A 54 5.02 5.18 -2.61
C TYR A 54 6.41 5.40 -1.98
N VAL A 55 6.60 6.58 -1.38
CA VAL A 55 7.82 6.88 -0.62
C VAL A 55 7.98 5.88 0.53
N GLY A 56 9.14 5.21 0.55
CA GLY A 56 9.48 4.16 1.51
C GLY A 56 9.37 2.73 0.96
N ASP A 57 8.75 2.52 -0.20
CA ASP A 57 8.75 1.21 -0.87
C ASP A 57 10.15 0.81 -1.37
N LEU A 58 10.33 -0.49 -1.65
CA LEU A 58 11.51 -1.06 -2.28
C LEU A 58 11.20 -1.43 -3.74
N ILE A 59 12.13 -1.17 -4.66
CA ILE A 59 12.16 -1.80 -5.97
C ILE A 59 13.31 -2.82 -5.99
N SER A 60 13.02 -4.09 -6.32
CA SER A 60 14.04 -5.15 -6.34
C SER A 60 14.29 -5.76 -7.72
N PHE A 61 15.57 -5.86 -8.05
CA PHE A 61 16.06 -6.37 -9.32
C PHE A 61 16.67 -7.76 -9.09
N ARG A 62 16.16 -8.76 -9.83
CA ARG A 62 16.52 -10.16 -9.69
C ARG A 62 16.96 -10.72 -11.05
N TYR A 63 18.23 -11.04 -11.20
CA TYR A 63 18.89 -11.35 -12.47
C TYR A 63 20.10 -12.27 -12.28
N MET A 64 20.60 -12.89 -13.36
CA MET A 64 21.86 -13.63 -13.31
C MET A 64 23.02 -12.67 -13.07
N LYS A 65 23.67 -12.81 -11.91
CA LYS A 65 24.86 -12.04 -11.54
C LYS A 65 25.94 -12.18 -12.63
N ASN A 66 26.68 -11.10 -12.87
CA ASN A 66 27.68 -10.94 -13.95
C ASN A 66 27.12 -10.90 -15.39
N GLN A 67 25.88 -11.35 -15.65
CA GLN A 67 25.27 -11.23 -16.98
C GLN A 67 24.63 -9.86 -17.20
N TYR A 68 23.92 -9.35 -16.19
CA TYR A 68 23.25 -8.05 -16.21
C TYR A 68 23.69 -7.19 -15.01
N ASN A 69 23.27 -5.92 -15.01
CA ASN A 69 23.44 -4.96 -13.94
C ASN A 69 22.27 -3.97 -13.95
N VAL A 70 22.25 -3.05 -12.98
CA VAL A 70 21.25 -1.98 -12.89
C VAL A 70 21.98 -0.67 -12.61
N PHE A 71 21.67 0.38 -13.38
CA PHE A 71 22.08 1.74 -13.09
C PHE A 71 20.84 2.61 -12.89
N GLU A 72 20.87 3.48 -11.87
CA GLU A 72 19.93 4.60 -11.75
C GLU A 72 20.48 5.79 -12.53
N VAL A 73 19.66 6.40 -13.38
CA VAL A 73 20.05 7.48 -14.29
C VAL A 73 19.01 8.60 -14.28
N ASN A 74 19.38 9.76 -14.83
CA ASN A 74 18.39 10.80 -15.16
C ASN A 74 17.61 10.42 -16.44
N GLN A 75 16.59 11.22 -16.79
CA GLN A 75 15.77 10.96 -17.98
C GLN A 75 16.59 10.91 -19.28
N THR A 76 17.58 11.79 -19.46
CA THR A 76 18.45 11.80 -20.64
C THR A 76 19.28 10.53 -20.75
N GLY A 77 19.79 10.02 -19.60
CA GLY A 77 20.49 8.74 -19.53
C GLY A 77 19.58 7.54 -19.79
N TYR A 78 18.32 7.62 -19.36
CA TYR A 78 17.30 6.62 -19.67
C TYR A 78 17.00 6.57 -21.18
N ASP A 79 16.71 7.72 -21.78
CA ASP A 79 16.27 7.82 -23.18
C ASP A 79 17.40 7.49 -24.16
N ASN A 80 18.62 7.98 -23.91
CA ASN A 80 19.81 7.68 -24.72
C ASN A 80 20.56 6.41 -24.29
N CYS A 81 20.07 5.68 -23.27
CA CYS A 81 20.71 4.47 -22.71
C CYS A 81 22.18 4.64 -22.28
N THR A 82 22.57 5.83 -21.78
CA THR A 82 23.91 6.10 -21.24
C THR A 82 23.94 6.03 -19.71
N THR A 83 25.04 5.51 -19.17
CA THR A 83 25.36 5.48 -17.74
C THR A 83 26.19 6.68 -17.27
N GLU A 84 26.44 7.64 -18.17
CA GLU A 84 27.10 8.91 -17.82
C GLU A 84 26.25 9.70 -16.81
N GLY A 85 26.87 10.11 -15.70
CA GLY A 85 26.15 10.75 -14.60
C GLY A 85 25.18 9.83 -13.84
N ALA A 86 25.34 8.51 -13.91
CA ALA A 86 24.54 7.57 -13.14
C ALA A 86 24.61 7.82 -11.62
N ILE A 87 23.45 7.78 -10.98
CA ILE A 87 23.23 8.09 -9.56
C ILE A 87 23.55 6.88 -8.67
N GLY A 88 23.36 5.67 -9.20
CA GLY A 88 23.64 4.42 -8.51
C GLY A 88 23.94 3.27 -9.47
N ASN A 89 24.60 2.23 -8.97
CA ASN A 89 25.03 1.05 -9.72
C ASN A 89 24.91 -0.21 -8.83
N TRP A 90 24.25 -1.24 -9.33
CA TRP A 90 23.99 -2.49 -8.62
C TRP A 90 24.32 -3.71 -9.49
N THR A 91 25.01 -4.68 -8.90
CA THR A 91 25.66 -5.81 -9.61
C THR A 91 25.58 -7.14 -8.84
N LYS A 92 24.74 -7.25 -7.79
CA LYS A 92 24.72 -8.44 -6.91
C LYS A 92 23.86 -9.58 -7.46
N GLY A 93 22.98 -9.33 -8.42
CA GLY A 93 22.02 -10.31 -8.97
C GLY A 93 20.70 -10.41 -8.17
N LYS A 94 20.70 -9.91 -6.93
CA LYS A 94 19.51 -9.71 -6.10
C LYS A 94 19.71 -8.42 -5.31
N ASP A 95 19.30 -7.32 -5.91
CA ASP A 95 19.49 -5.97 -5.37
C ASP A 95 18.14 -5.37 -4.97
N PHE A 96 18.14 -4.62 -3.86
CA PHE A 96 16.98 -3.92 -3.32
C PHE A 96 17.33 -2.44 -3.24
N ILE A 97 16.47 -1.57 -3.78
CA ILE A 97 16.71 -0.12 -3.88
C ILE A 97 15.54 0.60 -3.20
N PRO A 98 15.77 1.42 -2.16
CA PRO A 98 14.71 2.14 -1.46
C PRO A 98 14.28 3.41 -2.21
N LEU A 99 12.97 3.58 -2.34
CA LEU A 99 12.33 4.70 -3.05
C LEU A 99 12.02 5.83 -2.06
N ASN A 100 13.07 6.57 -1.66
CA ASN A 100 13.01 7.55 -0.58
C ASN A 100 12.37 8.91 -0.97
N GLU A 101 12.14 9.18 -2.26
CA GLU A 101 11.66 10.48 -2.75
C GLU A 101 10.45 10.32 -3.67
N ALA A 102 9.50 11.26 -3.60
CA ALA A 102 8.34 11.30 -4.49
C ALA A 102 8.73 11.87 -5.87
N LYS A 103 9.38 11.04 -6.70
CA LYS A 103 9.87 11.41 -8.04
C LYS A 103 9.69 10.28 -9.05
N ARG A 104 9.96 10.56 -10.33
CA ARG A 104 10.16 9.52 -11.34
C ARG A 104 11.60 9.02 -11.28
N TYR A 105 11.78 7.74 -10.97
CA TYR A 105 13.07 7.05 -11.05
C TYR A 105 13.21 6.38 -12.41
N TYR A 106 14.45 6.27 -12.89
CA TYR A 106 14.79 5.62 -14.16
C TYR A 106 15.93 4.62 -13.94
N PHE A 107 15.73 3.37 -14.35
CA PHE A 107 16.71 2.30 -14.22
C PHE A 107 17.00 1.65 -15.57
N ILE A 108 18.28 1.42 -15.88
CA ILE A 108 18.74 0.83 -17.14
C ILE A 108 19.75 -0.29 -16.92
N CYS A 109 19.85 -1.22 -17.87
CA CYS A 109 20.91 -2.22 -17.92
C CYS A 109 22.07 -1.68 -18.77
N GLY A 110 23.21 -1.40 -18.13
CA GLY A 110 24.35 -0.66 -18.70
C GLY A 110 25.26 -1.48 -19.62
N ASN A 111 24.98 -2.76 -19.82
CA ASN A 111 25.71 -3.65 -20.75
C ASN A 111 25.18 -3.57 -22.21
N GLY A 112 24.58 -2.44 -22.60
CA GLY A 112 23.96 -2.23 -23.92
C GLY A 112 22.52 -2.75 -24.04
N GLN A 113 22.05 -3.65 -23.16
CA GLN A 113 20.70 -4.24 -23.25
C GLN A 113 19.55 -3.24 -23.01
N CYS A 114 19.85 -2.02 -22.53
CA CYS A 114 18.89 -0.93 -22.45
C CYS A 114 18.19 -0.64 -23.80
N PHE A 115 18.92 -0.66 -24.92
CA PHE A 115 18.33 -0.49 -26.26
C PHE A 115 17.43 -1.68 -26.67
N ASN A 116 17.70 -2.87 -26.15
CA ASN A 116 16.86 -4.07 -26.31
C ASN A 116 15.69 -4.12 -25.30
N GLY A 117 15.35 -2.98 -24.68
CA GLY A 117 14.22 -2.84 -23.78
C GLY A 117 14.50 -3.14 -22.30
N MET A 118 15.73 -3.46 -21.88
CA MET A 118 16.08 -3.58 -20.45
C MET A 118 16.26 -2.21 -19.80
N LYS A 119 15.15 -1.46 -19.74
CA LYS A 119 15.00 -0.12 -19.15
C LYS A 119 13.60 0.01 -18.54
N VAL A 120 13.51 0.47 -17.29
CA VAL A 120 12.24 0.71 -16.59
C VAL A 120 12.20 2.12 -15.98
N SER A 121 11.06 2.80 -16.03
CA SER A 121 10.82 4.03 -15.25
C SER A 121 9.60 3.84 -14.37
N VAL A 122 9.67 4.36 -13.14
CA VAL A 122 8.62 4.21 -12.12
C VAL A 122 8.34 5.57 -11.50
N LEU A 123 7.05 5.87 -11.25
CA LEU A 123 6.63 7.10 -10.58
C LEU A 123 6.30 6.79 -9.12
N VAL A 124 7.02 7.43 -8.21
CA VAL A 124 6.86 7.29 -6.77
C VAL A 124 6.04 8.44 -6.22
N HIS A 125 4.99 8.12 -5.48
CA HIS A 125 4.05 9.08 -4.93
C HIS A 125 4.37 9.35 -3.44
N PRO A 126 4.05 10.53 -2.89
CA PRO A 126 4.08 10.70 -1.45
C PRO A 126 3.09 9.72 -0.80
N LEU A 127 3.40 9.25 0.42
CA LEU A 127 2.46 8.42 1.18
C LEU A 127 1.12 9.14 1.38
N PRO A 128 -0.03 8.45 1.26
CA PRO A 128 -1.33 9.05 1.54
C PRO A 128 -1.38 9.59 2.96
N THR A 129 -1.76 10.86 3.13
CA THR A 129 -2.00 11.44 4.45
C THR A 129 -3.14 10.70 5.15
N PRO A 130 -3.00 10.31 6.42
CA PRO A 130 -4.10 9.69 7.17
C PRO A 130 -5.36 10.57 7.15
N PRO A 131 -6.57 9.99 7.08
CA PRO A 131 -7.80 10.76 7.14
C PRO A 131 -7.87 11.50 8.48
N SER A 132 -7.80 12.83 8.42
CA SER A 132 -7.89 13.67 9.62
C SER A 132 -9.26 13.51 10.26
N SER A 133 -9.31 13.19 11.55
CA SER A 133 -10.54 12.96 12.30
C SER A 133 -11.33 14.26 12.46
N VAL A 134 -12.26 14.50 11.54
CA VAL A 134 -13.16 15.66 11.56
C VAL A 134 -13.99 15.62 12.84
N SER A 135 -13.60 16.46 13.81
CA SER A 135 -14.24 16.54 15.11
C SER A 135 -15.52 17.39 15.00
N THR A 136 -16.65 16.75 14.72
CA THR A 136 -17.96 17.42 14.67
C THR A 136 -18.40 17.86 16.07
N ASP A 137 -17.99 19.07 16.47
CA ASP A 137 -18.39 19.72 17.73
C ASP A 137 -19.89 20.08 17.70
N ALA A 138 -20.72 19.19 18.24
CA ALA A 138 -22.17 19.19 18.10
C ALA A 138 -22.85 20.24 19.00
N LYS A 139 -22.74 21.53 18.63
CA LYS A 139 -23.37 22.65 19.37
C LYS A 139 -24.88 22.76 19.13
N HIS A 140 -25.60 21.99 19.94
CA HIS A 140 -27.02 22.05 20.27
C HIS A 140 -27.62 23.48 20.29
N SER A 141 -28.60 23.77 19.42
CA SER A 141 -29.46 24.97 19.49
C SER A 141 -30.78 24.82 18.71
N THR A 142 -31.90 24.87 19.42
CA THR A 142 -33.32 24.95 18.97
C THR A 142 -34.11 25.68 20.10
N PRO A 143 -35.36 26.19 19.92
CA PRO A 143 -36.37 25.86 18.90
C PRO A 143 -37.15 27.08 18.31
N SER A 144 -38.36 26.83 17.78
CA SER A 144 -39.43 27.79 17.38
C SER A 144 -39.30 28.38 15.96
N SER A 145 -40.33 28.48 15.10
CA SER A 145 -41.73 27.97 15.15
C SER A 145 -42.45 28.02 13.78
N ALA A 146 -43.69 27.50 13.74
CA ALA A 146 -44.76 27.66 12.73
C ALA A 146 -44.83 26.68 11.52
N ALA A 147 -46.05 26.23 11.23
CA ALA A 147 -46.45 25.30 10.15
C ALA A 147 -46.60 26.01 8.77
N SER A 148 -46.63 25.35 7.60
CA SER A 148 -47.60 24.34 7.10
C SER A 148 -47.17 23.86 5.68
N MET A 149 -47.65 22.79 5.02
CA MET A 149 -48.67 21.75 5.32
C MET A 149 -48.47 20.44 4.50
N LEU A 150 -49.55 19.65 4.36
CA LEU A 150 -49.84 18.50 3.46
C LEU A 150 -49.43 18.72 1.97
N LEU A 151 -49.27 17.71 1.10
CA LEU A 151 -49.63 16.27 1.04
C LEU A 151 -48.43 15.53 0.31
N SER A 152 -48.36 14.26 -0.09
CA SER A 152 -49.26 13.09 -0.16
C SER A 152 -48.48 11.76 -0.29
N GLY A 153 -48.92 10.67 0.37
CA GLY A 153 -48.46 9.29 0.12
C GLY A 153 -47.05 8.94 0.67
N GLY A 154 -46.85 7.98 1.58
CA GLY A 154 -47.80 7.07 2.22
C GLY A 154 -47.72 5.63 1.71
N PHE A 155 -46.64 4.91 2.03
CA PHE A 155 -46.64 3.45 2.17
C PHE A 155 -45.64 3.02 3.25
N TRP A 156 -46.14 2.32 4.27
CA TRP A 156 -45.32 1.72 5.32
C TRP A 156 -44.98 0.28 4.94
N PHE A 157 -43.72 -0.11 5.05
CA PHE A 157 -43.35 -1.48 5.43
C PHE A 157 -42.01 -1.50 6.17
N SER A 158 -42.08 -1.68 7.49
CA SER A 158 -40.98 -2.18 8.30
C SER A 158 -41.42 -3.52 8.87
N LEU A 159 -40.67 -4.59 8.61
CA LEU A 159 -40.93 -5.90 9.20
C LEU A 159 -39.61 -6.50 9.71
N LEU A 160 -39.58 -6.71 11.02
CA LEU A 160 -38.50 -7.38 11.73
C LEU A 160 -38.61 -8.90 11.52
N MET A 161 -37.51 -9.55 11.17
CA MET A 161 -37.23 -10.95 11.52
C MET A 161 -35.73 -11.04 11.81
N SER A 162 -35.30 -10.95 13.08
CA SER A 162 -35.33 -12.00 14.11
C SER A 162 -34.13 -12.95 14.00
N SER A 163 -33.25 -12.90 15.00
CA SER A 163 -32.14 -13.84 15.18
C SER A 163 -32.62 -15.30 15.29
N SER A 164 -31.85 -16.23 14.76
CA SER A 164 -31.97 -17.66 15.09
C SER A 164 -30.58 -18.30 15.14
N SER A 165 -30.10 -18.56 16.35
CA SER A 165 -28.91 -19.38 16.57
C SER A 165 -29.23 -20.85 16.32
N SER A 166 -28.38 -21.57 15.61
CA SER A 166 -28.43 -23.03 15.51
C SER A 166 -27.02 -23.59 15.42
N SER A 167 -26.41 -23.81 16.58
CA SER A 167 -25.09 -24.43 16.69
C SER A 167 -25.22 -25.95 16.56
N ALA A 168 -24.61 -26.53 15.52
CA ALA A 168 -24.50 -27.96 15.33
C ALA A 168 -23.07 -28.37 14.95
N LEU A 169 -22.32 -28.80 15.97
CA LEU A 169 -21.25 -29.81 15.97
C LEU A 169 -20.67 -30.18 14.58
N VAL A 170 -19.46 -29.76 14.22
CA VAL A 170 -18.19 -30.32 14.73
C VAL A 170 -18.19 -31.85 14.73
N TRP A 171 -17.57 -32.44 13.70
CA TRP A 171 -16.67 -33.59 13.86
C TRP A 171 -15.46 -33.44 12.94
N PHE A 172 -14.27 -33.70 13.49
CA PHE A 172 -12.99 -33.68 12.79
C PHE A 172 -12.74 -35.02 12.09
N VAL A 173 -11.97 -35.02 10.99
CA VAL A 173 -10.81 -35.93 10.86
C VAL A 173 -9.64 -35.19 10.20
N PHE A 174 -8.45 -35.48 10.72
CA PHE A 174 -7.09 -35.20 10.24
C PHE A 174 -6.84 -35.67 8.79
N GLY A 175 -5.76 -35.31 8.07
CA GLY A 175 -4.58 -34.51 8.37
C GLY A 175 -3.34 -35.07 7.66
N TRP A 176 -2.37 -34.20 7.32
CA TRP A 176 -1.06 -34.48 6.69
C TRP A 176 -1.08 -35.07 5.25
N ILE A 177 -0.60 -34.26 4.31
CA ILE A 177 0.64 -34.46 3.52
C ILE A 177 1.29 -33.10 3.33
#